data_AF-A0A5E4BS51-F1
#
_entry.id   AF-A0A5E4BS51-F1
#
_cell.length_a   1.000
_cell.length_b   1.000
_cell.length_c   1.000
_cell.angle_alpha   90.00
_cell.angle_beta   90.00
_cell.angle_gamma   90.00
#
_symmetry.space_group_name_H-M   'P 1'
#
loop_
_entity.id
_entity.type
_entity.pdbx_description
1 polymer ?
#
loop_
_entity_poly.entity_id
_entity_poly.type
_entity_poly.pdbx_seq_one_letter_code
_entity_poly.pdbx_strand_id
1 'polypeptide(L)'
;MLWKQLEVLKDHWGQLKLGDQDISSASFHKQYSELYEADILYPSMKAIARQMGKEDEFERLIINSQSILPPKGASEIEIKTQQLQKLLENIEIHMIQEVLRKVNKEMTLVLSEKSKKESTLPTDLWKHQVMKENFSVARPQIVEKFIQKLMENYQDSGPEITFRKDHLEACLLSLGCDVMARERSNFETYSMCYEHVLQHTRQKLCQKEQELEVLQRSQVPPEDHADQVAELSHDMIMEITALRAQLTDLEEENINLKKQIKEEVQEEYEALVQALFMTCLHRKEKLNENWLNLTQKVCELISEVRTEGITNMKELRKKWGSARPDEGIKENVAKVAELSHDMIMEITALRAQLTDLEEENINLKKQIKEEVQEEYEALVQALFMTCLHRKEKLNENWLNLTQKVCELISEVRTEGITNMKELRKKWGSARPDEGIKENVAKEQLLALEQDNRSLAALVCKVRSLGLWRQAVQQTHFRGQLSRAEKESIRSKKECLRIKLMAEQEAGLFRQQLLALRQALASAQADNAKMRKRQDDQVSELQTLLLPLLERSLQS
;
A
#
# COMPACT_ATOMS: atom_id res chain seq x y z
N MET A 1 24.67 18.59 -26.67
CA MET A 1 24.97 17.84 -25.43
C MET A 1 24.52 16.38 -25.56
N LEU A 2 23.21 16.13 -25.67
CA LEU A 2 22.57 14.80 -25.74
C LEU A 2 23.31 13.72 -26.55
N TRP A 3 23.81 14.01 -27.75
CA TRP A 3 24.51 13.01 -28.56
C TRP A 3 25.78 12.45 -27.88
N LYS A 4 26.55 13.28 -27.17
CA LYS A 4 27.73 12.80 -26.42
C LYS A 4 27.33 11.89 -25.25
N GLN A 5 26.23 12.19 -24.57
CA GLN A 5 25.71 11.37 -23.48
C GLN A 5 25.18 10.03 -24.01
N LEU A 6 24.51 10.04 -25.16
CA LEU A 6 24.00 8.85 -25.83
C LEU A 6 25.14 7.87 -26.19
N GLU A 7 26.22 8.35 -26.81
CA GLU A 7 27.34 7.48 -27.18
C GLU A 7 28.09 6.91 -25.95
N VAL A 8 28.35 7.73 -24.92
CA VAL A 8 28.98 7.25 -23.67
C VAL A 8 28.14 6.17 -22.98
N LEU A 9 26.82 6.32 -22.94
CA LEU A 9 25.92 5.32 -22.35
C LEU A 9 25.74 4.08 -23.24
N LYS A 10 25.83 4.24 -24.56
CA LYS A 10 25.87 3.13 -25.54
C LYS A 10 27.10 2.25 -25.36
N ASP A 11 28.27 2.85 -25.16
CA ASP A 11 29.53 2.15 -24.90
C ASP A 11 29.46 1.40 -23.56
N HIS A 12 29.04 2.09 -22.49
CA HIS A 12 28.95 1.48 -21.16
C HIS A 12 27.91 0.35 -21.10
N TRP A 13 26.73 0.54 -21.70
CA TRP A 13 25.71 -0.51 -21.82
C TRP A 13 26.22 -1.73 -22.62
N GLY A 14 27.01 -1.51 -23.67
CA GLY A 14 27.67 -2.58 -24.43
C GLY A 14 28.64 -3.41 -23.58
N GLN A 15 29.51 -2.74 -22.82
CA GLN A 15 30.43 -3.39 -21.87
C GLN A 15 29.67 -4.22 -20.83
N LEU A 16 28.58 -3.71 -20.26
CA LEU A 16 27.77 -4.45 -19.28
C LEU A 16 27.08 -5.69 -19.88
N LYS A 17 26.62 -5.63 -21.13
CA LYS A 17 25.87 -6.73 -21.77
C LYS A 17 26.77 -7.84 -22.33
N LEU A 18 27.96 -7.49 -22.83
CA LEU A 18 28.86 -8.43 -23.51
C LEU A 18 30.11 -8.79 -22.68
N GLY A 19 30.37 -8.06 -21.59
CA GLY A 19 31.56 -8.22 -20.73
C GLY A 19 32.83 -7.64 -21.36
N ASP A 20 33.94 -7.75 -20.62
CA ASP A 20 35.28 -7.27 -21.02
C ASP A 20 35.94 -8.18 -22.09
N GLN A 21 35.21 -8.52 -23.17
CA GLN A 21 35.79 -9.18 -24.34
C GLN A 21 36.33 -8.14 -25.32
N ASP A 22 37.40 -8.48 -26.06
CA ASP A 22 38.11 -7.55 -26.95
C ASP A 22 37.17 -6.86 -27.94
N ILE A 23 37.06 -5.53 -27.76
CA ILE A 23 36.09 -4.62 -28.40
C ILE A 23 36.24 -4.57 -29.94
N SER A 24 37.33 -5.13 -30.49
CA SER A 24 37.73 -5.03 -31.90
C SER A 24 37.24 -6.16 -32.81
N SER A 25 36.57 -7.19 -32.30
CA SER A 25 36.06 -8.28 -33.17
C SER A 25 34.83 -7.88 -33.98
N ALA A 26 34.81 -8.18 -35.29
CA ALA A 26 33.63 -7.99 -36.14
C ALA A 26 32.40 -8.79 -35.66
N SER A 27 32.59 -9.89 -34.91
CA SER A 27 31.49 -10.62 -34.27
C SER A 27 30.86 -9.85 -33.10
N PHE A 28 31.66 -9.09 -32.36
CA PHE A 28 31.21 -8.28 -31.22
C PHE A 28 30.32 -7.13 -31.71
N HIS A 29 30.74 -6.39 -32.74
CA HIS A 29 29.91 -5.34 -33.32
C HIS A 29 28.57 -5.88 -33.84
N LYS A 30 28.54 -7.07 -34.46
CA LYS A 30 27.29 -7.67 -34.93
C LYS A 30 26.34 -7.99 -33.76
N GLN A 31 26.84 -8.66 -32.72
CA GLN A 31 26.04 -8.98 -31.52
C GLN A 31 25.58 -7.71 -30.78
N TYR A 32 26.45 -6.70 -30.68
CA TYR A 32 26.11 -5.41 -30.11
C TYR A 32 24.98 -4.73 -30.88
N SER A 33 25.04 -4.70 -32.22
CA SER A 33 23.97 -4.14 -33.07
C SER A 33 22.66 -4.89 -32.89
N GLU A 34 22.67 -6.22 -32.93
CA GLU A 34 21.47 -7.06 -32.74
C GLU A 34 20.81 -6.83 -31.37
N LEU A 35 21.60 -6.77 -30.29
CA LEU A 35 21.11 -6.47 -28.94
C LEU A 35 20.62 -5.03 -28.83
N TYR A 36 21.32 -4.05 -29.40
CA TYR A 36 20.93 -2.64 -29.34
C TYR A 36 19.62 -2.40 -30.11
N GLU A 37 19.42 -3.08 -31.23
CA GLU A 37 18.18 -3.03 -31.99
C GLU A 37 16.99 -3.58 -31.17
N ALA A 38 17.17 -4.73 -30.50
CA ALA A 38 16.13 -5.40 -29.72
C ALA A 38 15.81 -4.72 -28.37
N ASP A 39 16.83 -4.39 -27.58
CA ASP A 39 16.66 -3.91 -26.19
C ASP A 39 16.45 -2.39 -26.09
N ILE A 40 16.96 -1.63 -27.07
CA ILE A 40 16.97 -0.16 -27.07
C ILE A 40 16.14 0.41 -28.23
N LEU A 41 16.55 0.18 -29.49
CA LEU A 41 15.99 0.89 -30.64
C LEU A 41 14.50 0.59 -30.86
N TYR A 42 14.10 -0.68 -30.96
CA TYR A 42 12.70 -1.06 -31.17
C TYR A 42 11.79 -0.58 -30.02
N PRO A 43 12.10 -0.80 -28.73
CA PRO A 43 11.33 -0.26 -27.62
C PRO A 43 11.20 1.27 -27.64
N SER A 44 12.27 1.99 -27.97
CA SER A 44 12.22 3.46 -28.08
C SER A 44 11.34 3.93 -29.25
N MET A 45 11.44 3.31 -30.42
CA MET A 45 10.62 3.69 -31.58
C MET A 45 9.14 3.35 -31.36
N LYS A 46 8.85 2.22 -30.69
CA LYS A 46 7.50 1.82 -30.28
C LYS A 46 6.89 2.78 -29.25
N ALA A 47 7.68 3.25 -28.28
CA ALA A 47 7.23 4.24 -27.30
C ALA A 47 6.85 5.58 -27.97
N ILE A 48 7.67 6.06 -28.90
CA ILE A 48 7.39 7.26 -29.70
C ILE A 48 6.14 7.06 -30.57
N ALA A 49 6.00 5.91 -31.23
CA ALA A 49 4.81 5.59 -32.02
C ALA A 49 3.52 5.60 -31.18
N ARG A 50 3.57 5.09 -29.95
CA ARG A 50 2.47 5.13 -28.98
C ARG A 50 2.13 6.56 -28.55
N GLN A 51 3.12 7.38 -28.21
CA GLN A 51 2.93 8.79 -27.84
C GLN A 51 2.23 9.58 -28.97
N MET A 52 2.52 9.26 -30.23
CA MET A 52 1.87 9.86 -31.40
C MET A 52 0.55 9.19 -31.82
N GLY A 53 0.07 8.16 -31.11
CA GLY A 53 -1.15 7.42 -31.46
C GLY A 53 -1.07 6.58 -32.75
N LYS A 54 0.15 6.24 -33.21
CA LYS A 54 0.42 5.50 -34.46
C LYS A 54 1.07 4.13 -34.23
N GLU A 55 0.87 3.52 -33.06
CA GLU A 55 1.48 2.24 -32.70
C GLU A 55 1.14 1.12 -33.72
N ASP A 56 -0.13 1.03 -34.14
CA ASP A 56 -0.57 0.04 -35.16
C ASP A 56 0.07 0.25 -36.54
N GLU A 57 0.33 1.51 -36.94
CA GLU A 57 1.01 1.80 -38.21
C GLU A 57 2.48 1.40 -38.13
N PHE A 58 3.13 1.68 -37.00
CA PHE A 58 4.52 1.33 -36.74
C PHE A 58 4.73 -0.19 -36.72
N GLU A 59 3.89 -0.94 -36.00
CA GLU A 59 4.01 -2.41 -35.94
C GLU A 59 3.77 -3.06 -37.31
N ARG A 60 2.80 -2.56 -38.10
CA ARG A 60 2.61 -3.02 -39.49
C ARG A 60 3.81 -2.70 -40.38
N LEU A 61 4.56 -1.62 -40.12
CA LEU A 61 5.79 -1.33 -40.85
C LEU A 61 6.92 -2.28 -40.45
N ILE A 62 7.09 -2.59 -39.16
CA ILE A 62 8.09 -3.55 -38.67
C ILE A 62 7.84 -4.97 -39.22
N ILE A 63 6.58 -5.42 -39.28
CA ILE A 63 6.24 -6.74 -39.85
C ILE A 63 6.61 -6.83 -41.36
N ASN A 64 6.53 -5.71 -42.09
CA ASN A 64 6.80 -5.65 -43.52
C ASN A 64 8.24 -5.22 -43.89
N SER A 65 9.02 -4.71 -42.93
CA SER A 65 10.34 -4.11 -43.15
C SER A 65 11.37 -4.73 -42.22
N GLN A 66 12.47 -5.27 -42.76
CA GLN A 66 13.55 -5.86 -41.95
C GLN A 66 14.37 -4.84 -41.15
N SER A 67 14.07 -3.54 -41.24
CA SER A 67 14.79 -2.46 -40.56
C SER A 67 13.85 -1.62 -39.68
N ILE A 68 14.31 -1.31 -38.46
CA ILE A 68 13.59 -0.44 -37.53
C ILE A 68 13.74 1.02 -37.99
N LEU A 69 12.73 1.52 -38.70
CA LEU A 69 12.66 2.92 -39.15
C LEU A 69 11.93 3.79 -38.11
N PRO A 70 12.33 5.06 -37.92
CA PRO A 70 11.63 5.96 -37.01
C PRO A 70 10.19 6.25 -37.49
N PRO A 71 9.22 6.42 -36.57
CA PRO A 71 7.83 6.65 -36.97
C PRO A 71 7.65 8.01 -37.67
N LYS A 72 6.77 8.07 -38.67
CA LYS A 72 6.56 9.27 -39.50
C LYS A 72 6.06 10.47 -38.68
N GLY A 73 6.95 11.44 -38.48
CA GLY A 73 6.70 12.67 -37.73
C GLY A 73 7.61 12.84 -36.50
N ALA A 74 8.32 11.80 -36.06
CA ALA A 74 9.24 11.88 -34.93
C ALA A 74 10.45 12.80 -35.25
N SER A 75 10.78 13.70 -34.33
CA SER A 75 11.99 14.50 -34.40
C SER A 75 13.22 13.70 -33.96
N GLU A 76 14.40 14.11 -34.46
CA GLU A 76 15.68 13.51 -34.06
C GLU A 76 15.95 13.67 -32.54
N ILE A 77 15.40 14.70 -31.92
CA ILE A 77 15.55 14.99 -30.48
C ILE A 77 14.70 14.01 -29.65
N GLU A 78 13.45 13.74 -30.05
CA GLU A 78 12.59 12.74 -29.39
C GLU A 78 13.19 11.34 -29.52
N ILE A 79 13.68 10.98 -30.72
CA ILE A 79 14.37 9.71 -30.98
C ILE A 79 15.55 9.51 -30.03
N LYS A 80 16.45 10.51 -29.93
CA LYS A 80 17.64 10.41 -29.06
C LYS A 80 17.28 10.43 -27.58
N THR A 81 16.30 11.22 -27.17
CA THR A 81 15.81 11.26 -25.78
C THR A 81 15.21 9.92 -25.36
N GLN A 82 14.39 9.30 -26.21
CA GLN A 82 13.78 8.00 -25.89
C GLN A 82 14.79 6.84 -25.92
N GLN A 83 15.82 6.91 -26.76
CA GLN A 83 16.96 5.96 -26.73
C GLN A 83 17.78 6.12 -25.44
N LEU A 84 18.07 7.36 -25.05
CA LEU A 84 18.78 7.69 -23.82
C LEU A 84 18.04 7.17 -22.59
N GLN A 85 16.73 7.42 -22.50
CA GLN A 85 15.88 6.87 -21.44
C GLN A 85 15.96 5.33 -21.39
N LYS A 86 15.83 4.66 -22.54
CA LYS A 86 15.83 3.19 -22.61
C LYS A 86 17.18 2.57 -22.25
N LEU A 87 18.29 3.26 -22.52
CA LEU A 87 19.63 2.89 -22.06
C LEU A 87 19.76 3.03 -20.54
N LEU A 88 19.31 4.15 -19.96
CA LEU A 88 19.32 4.36 -18.51
C LEU A 88 18.50 3.29 -17.78
N GLU A 89 17.27 3.02 -18.24
CA GLU A 89 16.43 1.93 -17.70
C GLU A 89 17.15 0.57 -17.73
N ASN A 90 17.85 0.24 -18.82
CA ASN A 90 18.58 -1.02 -18.94
C ASN A 90 19.79 -1.09 -17.98
N ILE A 91 20.52 0.02 -17.82
CA ILE A 91 21.68 0.11 -16.91
C ILE A 91 21.20 0.01 -15.46
N GLU A 92 20.12 0.68 -15.08
CA GLU A 92 19.51 0.57 -13.75
C GLU A 92 19.06 -0.87 -13.46
N ILE A 93 18.39 -1.54 -14.39
CA ILE A 93 17.99 -2.96 -14.24
C ILE A 93 19.22 -3.83 -13.98
N HIS A 94 20.32 -3.63 -14.72
CA HIS A 94 21.56 -4.36 -14.50
C HIS A 94 22.18 -4.07 -13.12
N MET A 95 22.22 -2.81 -12.69
CA MET A 95 22.69 -2.43 -11.35
C MET A 95 21.85 -3.05 -10.24
N ILE A 96 20.52 -3.05 -10.37
CA ILE A 96 19.58 -3.69 -9.43
C ILE A 96 19.83 -5.20 -9.37
N GLN A 97 19.98 -5.87 -10.52
CA GLN A 97 20.29 -7.29 -10.59
C GLN A 97 21.63 -7.63 -9.92
N GLU A 98 22.66 -6.80 -10.09
CA GLU A 98 23.96 -6.99 -9.47
C GLU A 98 23.93 -6.78 -7.94
N VAL A 99 23.16 -5.81 -7.45
CA VAL A 99 22.90 -5.62 -6.01
C VAL A 99 22.13 -6.80 -5.44
N LEU A 100 21.05 -7.25 -6.10
CA LEU A 100 20.30 -8.45 -5.70
C LEU A 100 21.19 -9.70 -5.66
N ARG A 101 22.08 -9.87 -6.64
CA ARG A 101 23.05 -10.97 -6.69
C ARG A 101 24.02 -10.94 -5.50
N LYS A 102 24.48 -9.76 -5.09
CA LYS A 102 25.31 -9.59 -3.88
C LYS A 102 24.51 -9.90 -2.61
N VAL A 103 23.34 -9.30 -2.44
CA VAL A 103 22.46 -9.53 -1.27
C VAL A 103 22.10 -11.01 -1.12
N ASN A 104 21.78 -11.70 -2.21
CA ASN A 104 21.47 -13.14 -2.18
C ASN A 104 22.66 -14.02 -1.78
N LYS A 105 23.90 -13.64 -2.15
CA LYS A 105 25.11 -14.33 -1.69
C LYS A 105 25.30 -14.15 -0.19
N GLU A 106 25.26 -12.91 0.30
CA GLU A 106 25.40 -12.62 1.74
C GLU A 106 24.28 -13.28 2.57
N MET A 107 23.03 -13.23 2.09
CA MET A 107 21.91 -13.91 2.73
C MET A 107 22.14 -15.43 2.81
N THR A 108 22.68 -16.03 1.74
CA THR A 108 23.00 -17.47 1.71
C THR A 108 24.12 -17.81 2.68
N LEU A 109 25.16 -16.96 2.80
CA LEU A 109 26.22 -17.10 3.79
C LEU A 109 25.65 -17.04 5.22
N VAL A 110 24.86 -16.01 5.53
CA VAL A 110 24.20 -15.84 6.85
C VAL A 110 23.29 -17.02 7.19
N LEU A 111 22.51 -17.54 6.24
CA LEU A 111 21.66 -18.71 6.44
C LEU A 111 22.48 -19.98 6.65
N SER A 112 23.58 -20.16 5.91
CA SER A 112 24.48 -21.29 6.11
C SER A 112 25.15 -21.26 7.49
N GLU A 113 25.58 -20.09 7.95
CA GLU A 113 26.21 -19.90 9.26
C GLU A 113 25.22 -20.15 10.39
N LYS A 114 23.99 -19.63 10.27
CA LYS A 114 22.90 -19.90 11.21
C LYS A 114 22.49 -21.38 11.27
N SER A 115 22.75 -22.15 10.21
CA SER A 115 22.44 -23.59 10.14
C SER A 115 23.54 -24.49 10.74
N LYS A 116 24.74 -23.95 11.04
CA LYS A 116 25.80 -24.69 11.72
C LYS A 116 25.35 -25.04 13.15
N LYS A 117 25.51 -26.31 13.54
CA LYS A 117 25.16 -26.82 14.89
C LYS A 117 26.28 -26.64 15.91
N GLU A 118 27.50 -26.31 15.47
CA GLU A 118 28.66 -26.16 16.33
C GLU A 118 28.74 -24.74 16.90
N SER A 119 29.08 -24.60 18.18
CA SER A 119 29.19 -23.32 18.89
C SER A 119 30.50 -22.58 18.59
N THR A 120 30.94 -22.58 17.33
CA THR A 120 32.10 -21.83 16.86
C THR A 120 31.70 -20.42 16.46
N LEU A 121 32.59 -19.45 16.69
CA LEU A 121 32.37 -18.06 16.25
C LEU A 121 32.16 -18.00 14.72
N PRO A 122 31.25 -17.15 14.21
CA PRO A 122 30.81 -17.14 12.82
C PRO A 122 31.83 -16.47 11.88
N THR A 123 33.07 -17.00 11.86
CA THR A 123 34.24 -16.37 11.22
C THR A 123 34.11 -16.24 9.71
N ASP A 124 33.29 -17.06 9.05
CA ASP A 124 33.08 -16.98 7.60
C ASP A 124 32.40 -15.67 7.17
N LEU A 125 31.57 -15.06 8.03
CA LEU A 125 30.99 -13.72 7.80
C LEU A 125 32.01 -12.57 7.90
N TRP A 126 33.18 -12.84 8.49
CA TRP A 126 34.23 -11.84 8.72
C TRP A 126 35.49 -12.10 7.87
N LYS A 127 35.50 -13.15 7.05
CA LYS A 127 36.59 -13.42 6.11
C LYS A 127 36.51 -12.45 4.94
N HIS A 128 37.32 -11.38 5.00
CA HIS A 128 37.72 -10.68 3.78
C HIS A 128 38.37 -11.67 2.80
N GLN A 129 38.18 -11.40 1.50
CA GLN A 129 38.65 -12.24 0.41
C GLN A 129 40.14 -12.55 0.60
N VAL A 130 40.43 -13.83 0.89
CA VAL A 130 41.66 -14.25 1.57
C VAL A 130 42.91 -13.79 0.80
N MET A 131 43.79 -13.08 1.49
CA MET A 131 45.08 -12.66 0.97
C MET A 131 45.86 -13.94 0.56
N LYS A 132 46.29 -14.01 -0.70
CA LYS A 132 46.65 -15.26 -1.39
C LYS A 132 48.03 -15.82 -1.01
N GLU A 133 48.50 -15.50 0.19
CA GLU A 133 49.81 -15.85 0.72
C GLU A 133 49.68 -16.97 1.76
N ASN A 134 49.92 -18.20 1.32
CA ASN A 134 49.86 -19.39 2.17
C ASN A 134 51.08 -19.43 3.11
N PHE A 135 50.94 -18.91 4.32
CA PHE A 135 51.96 -19.03 5.36
C PHE A 135 52.02 -20.47 5.90
N SER A 136 53.18 -21.12 5.82
CA SER A 136 53.40 -22.49 6.32
C SER A 136 54.81 -22.66 6.84
N VAL A 137 54.95 -22.99 8.13
CA VAL A 137 56.24 -23.29 8.77
C VAL A 137 56.43 -24.82 8.81
N ALA A 138 57.54 -25.30 8.25
CA ALA A 138 57.85 -26.73 8.24
C ALA A 138 58.13 -27.26 9.66
N ARG A 139 57.59 -28.43 10.02
CA ARG A 139 57.85 -29.07 11.32
C ARG A 139 59.34 -29.45 11.44
N PRO A 140 60.08 -28.92 12.43
CA PRO A 140 61.48 -29.27 12.63
C PRO A 140 61.64 -30.66 13.25
N GLN A 141 62.58 -31.46 12.73
CA GLN A 141 62.94 -32.78 13.26
C GLN A 141 64.06 -32.72 14.30
N ILE A 142 63.98 -31.76 15.24
CA ILE A 142 65.08 -31.49 16.20
C ILE A 142 65.18 -32.61 17.25
N VAL A 143 64.03 -33.07 17.77
CA VAL A 143 63.97 -34.10 18.81
C VAL A 143 64.44 -35.44 18.23
N GLU A 144 63.99 -35.75 17.03
CA GLU A 144 64.32 -36.97 16.30
C GLU A 144 65.84 -37.05 16.01
N LYS A 145 66.45 -35.95 15.55
CA LYS A 145 67.91 -35.86 15.34
C LYS A 145 68.72 -35.92 16.63
N PHE A 146 68.24 -35.29 17.71
CA PHE A 146 68.92 -35.33 19.01
C PHE A 146 68.92 -36.73 19.62
N ILE A 147 67.76 -37.41 19.60
CA ILE A 147 67.66 -38.80 20.07
C ILE A 147 68.59 -39.70 19.26
N GLN A 148 68.64 -39.55 17.93
CA GLN A 148 69.56 -40.30 17.09
C GLN A 148 71.02 -40.13 17.52
N LYS A 149 71.51 -38.89 17.63
CA LYS A 149 72.89 -38.59 18.06
C LYS A 149 73.20 -39.05 19.48
N LEU A 150 72.26 -38.88 20.41
CA LEU A 150 72.43 -39.33 21.79
C LEU A 150 72.67 -40.85 21.84
N MET A 151 71.92 -41.62 21.04
CA MET A 151 71.99 -43.07 20.94
C MET A 151 73.15 -43.61 20.08
N GLU A 152 74.04 -42.76 19.53
CA GLU A 152 75.20 -43.23 18.76
C GLU A 152 76.32 -43.81 19.65
N ASN A 153 76.51 -43.30 20.87
CA ASN A 153 77.61 -43.71 21.79
C ASN A 153 77.11 -44.00 23.23
N TYR A 154 75.98 -44.67 23.38
CA TYR A 154 75.50 -45.13 24.69
C TYR A 154 76.28 -46.35 25.19
N GLN A 155 76.36 -46.51 26.51
CA GLN A 155 76.84 -47.73 27.16
C GLN A 155 75.64 -48.42 27.82
N ASP A 156 75.40 -49.67 27.41
CA ASP A 156 74.35 -50.51 27.97
C ASP A 156 74.91 -51.31 29.16
N SER A 157 74.37 -51.04 30.35
CA SER A 157 74.68 -51.74 31.60
C SER A 157 73.55 -52.66 32.07
N GLY A 158 72.49 -52.85 31.28
CA GLY A 158 71.31 -53.65 31.61
C GLY A 158 70.12 -52.78 32.04
N PRO A 159 69.87 -52.59 33.36
CA PRO A 159 68.75 -51.76 33.82
C PRO A 159 68.99 -50.25 33.67
N GLU A 160 70.24 -49.83 33.42
CA GLU A 160 70.65 -48.42 33.33
C GLU A 160 71.47 -48.17 32.05
N ILE A 161 71.09 -47.12 31.31
CA ILE A 161 71.84 -46.62 30.16
C ILE A 161 72.75 -45.49 30.66
N THR A 162 74.05 -45.60 30.39
CA THR A 162 75.03 -44.58 30.79
C THR A 162 75.66 -43.90 29.58
N PHE A 163 75.92 -42.60 29.69
CA PHE A 163 76.55 -41.79 28.65
C PHE A 163 77.86 -41.20 29.16
N ARG A 164 78.89 -41.16 28.31
CA ARG A 164 80.11 -40.40 28.65
C ARG A 164 79.77 -38.91 28.65
N LYS A 165 80.27 -38.19 29.65
CA LYS A 165 80.06 -36.75 29.81
C LYS A 165 80.36 -35.98 28.51
N ASP A 166 81.52 -36.25 27.92
CA ASP A 166 81.98 -35.56 26.70
C ASP A 166 81.04 -35.79 25.49
N HIS A 167 80.44 -36.98 25.36
CA HIS A 167 79.45 -37.28 24.32
C HIS A 167 78.11 -36.57 24.58
N LEU A 168 77.66 -36.54 25.83
CA LEU A 168 76.45 -35.80 26.20
C LEU A 168 76.63 -34.30 25.97
N GLU A 169 77.78 -33.72 26.33
CA GLU A 169 78.12 -32.32 26.06
C GLU A 169 78.13 -32.02 24.56
N ALA A 170 78.73 -32.89 23.73
CA ALA A 170 78.69 -32.76 22.27
C ALA A 170 77.26 -32.85 21.70
N CYS A 171 76.41 -33.75 22.21
CA CYS A 171 75.02 -33.86 21.80
C CYS A 171 74.19 -32.62 22.18
N LEU A 172 74.41 -32.07 23.38
CA LEU A 172 73.75 -30.85 23.86
C LEU A 172 74.20 -29.61 23.08
N LEU A 173 75.49 -29.50 22.74
CA LEU A 173 75.99 -28.44 21.85
C LEU A 173 75.35 -28.53 20.46
N SER A 174 75.25 -29.74 19.88
CA SER A 174 74.56 -29.94 18.61
C SER A 174 73.07 -29.57 18.68
N LEU A 175 72.38 -29.92 19.78
CA LEU A 175 70.98 -29.55 20.00
C LEU A 175 70.83 -28.01 20.05
N GLY A 176 71.74 -27.33 20.73
CA GLY A 176 71.81 -25.86 20.75
C GLY A 176 71.94 -25.27 19.35
N CYS A 177 72.84 -25.82 18.52
CA CYS A 177 72.98 -25.41 17.12
C CYS A 177 71.71 -25.66 16.28
N ASP A 178 71.10 -26.84 16.39
CA ASP A 178 69.88 -27.22 15.65
C ASP A 178 68.68 -26.34 16.07
N VAL A 179 68.55 -26.01 17.36
CA VAL A 179 67.52 -25.06 17.86
C VAL A 179 67.78 -23.65 17.34
N MET A 180 69.01 -23.13 17.42
CA MET A 180 69.33 -21.79 16.94
C MET A 180 69.16 -21.64 15.42
N ALA A 181 69.48 -22.67 14.63
CA ALA A 181 69.22 -22.69 13.20
C ALA A 181 67.71 -22.61 12.88
N ARG A 182 66.88 -23.25 13.70
CA ARG A 182 65.41 -23.24 13.58
C ARG A 182 64.76 -21.96 14.09
N GLU A 183 65.29 -21.33 15.13
CA GLU A 183 64.89 -19.98 15.53
C GLU A 183 65.18 -18.99 14.40
N ARG A 184 66.38 -19.05 13.82
CA ARG A 184 66.81 -18.21 12.70
C ARG A 184 65.92 -18.40 11.45
N SER A 185 65.72 -19.64 11.03
CA SER A 185 64.89 -19.97 9.86
C SER A 185 63.42 -19.52 10.04
N ASN A 186 62.86 -19.67 11.24
CA ASN A 186 61.53 -19.13 11.55
C ASN A 186 61.52 -17.60 11.46
N PHE A 187 62.49 -16.91 12.08
CA PHE A 187 62.59 -15.45 12.03
C PHE A 187 62.70 -14.93 10.60
N GLU A 188 63.57 -15.53 9.76
CA GLU A 188 63.70 -15.19 8.34
C GLU A 188 62.39 -15.40 7.57
N THR A 189 61.66 -16.49 7.85
CA THR A 189 60.35 -16.78 7.22
C THR A 189 59.25 -15.79 7.63
N TYR A 190 59.15 -15.44 8.92
CA TYR A 190 58.22 -14.42 9.40
C TYR A 190 58.58 -13.03 8.87
N SER A 191 59.87 -12.66 8.89
CA SER A 191 60.35 -11.37 8.37
C SER A 191 59.99 -11.20 6.90
N MET A 192 60.24 -12.21 6.06
CA MET A 192 59.89 -12.20 4.63
C MET A 192 58.38 -12.06 4.41
N CYS A 193 57.56 -12.75 5.20
CA CYS A 193 56.09 -12.62 5.13
C CYS A 193 55.62 -11.20 5.47
N TYR A 194 56.14 -10.60 6.56
CA TYR A 194 55.80 -9.22 6.90
C TYR A 194 56.31 -8.21 5.87
N GLU A 195 57.49 -8.44 5.29
CA GLU A 195 58.07 -7.58 4.26
C GLU A 195 57.24 -7.61 2.97
N HIS A 196 56.77 -8.77 2.52
CA HIS A 196 55.84 -8.88 1.38
C HIS A 196 54.51 -8.17 1.65
N VAL A 197 53.90 -8.34 2.83
CA VAL A 197 52.68 -7.63 3.21
C VAL A 197 52.89 -6.11 3.24
N LEU A 198 54.02 -5.63 3.76
CA LEU A 198 54.40 -4.21 3.76
C LEU A 198 54.66 -3.68 2.33
N GLN A 199 55.28 -4.47 1.46
CA GLN A 199 55.54 -4.09 0.08
C GLN A 199 54.24 -4.01 -0.75
N HIS A 200 53.36 -5.00 -0.62
CA HIS A 200 52.04 -5.00 -1.26
C HIS A 200 51.16 -3.84 -0.77
N THR A 201 51.13 -3.56 0.54
CA THR A 201 50.36 -2.42 1.08
C THR A 201 50.93 -1.08 0.63
N ARG A 202 52.26 -0.90 0.57
CA ARG A 202 52.91 0.28 -0.04
C ARG A 202 52.56 0.44 -1.52
N GLN A 203 52.65 -0.63 -2.31
CA GLN A 203 52.32 -0.58 -3.74
C GLN A 203 50.86 -0.18 -3.97
N LYS A 204 49.93 -0.74 -3.18
CA LYS A 204 48.50 -0.40 -3.24
C LYS A 204 48.22 1.02 -2.75
N LEU A 205 48.97 1.52 -1.78
CA LEU A 205 48.90 2.93 -1.35
C LEU A 205 49.36 3.86 -2.47
N CYS A 206 50.53 3.64 -3.06
CA CYS A 206 51.03 4.47 -4.17
C CYS A 206 50.10 4.43 -5.39
N GLN A 207 49.46 3.29 -5.69
CA GLN A 207 48.44 3.22 -6.74
C GLN A 207 47.23 4.12 -6.40
N LYS A 208 46.78 4.14 -5.14
CA LYS A 208 45.67 5.00 -4.69
C LYS A 208 46.05 6.48 -4.61
N GLU A 209 47.30 6.79 -4.27
CA GLU A 209 47.86 8.14 -4.32
C GLU A 209 47.95 8.64 -5.77
N GLN A 210 48.31 7.80 -6.73
CA GLN A 210 48.29 8.13 -8.16
C GLN A 210 46.87 8.30 -8.71
N GLU A 211 45.91 7.45 -8.33
CA GLU A 211 44.50 7.65 -8.65
C GLU A 211 43.98 9.00 -8.08
N LEU A 212 44.35 9.33 -6.83
CA LEU A 212 44.06 10.63 -6.22
C LEU A 212 44.72 11.79 -6.98
N GLU A 213 46.01 11.70 -7.32
CA GLU A 213 46.70 12.72 -8.12
C GLU A 213 46.07 12.93 -9.50
N VAL A 214 45.53 11.88 -10.13
CA VAL A 214 44.81 12.00 -11.41
C VAL A 214 43.48 12.71 -11.21
N LEU A 215 42.69 12.33 -10.19
CA LEU A 215 41.45 13.01 -9.83
C LEU A 215 41.70 14.49 -9.46
N GLN A 216 42.78 14.76 -8.72
CA GLN A 216 43.17 16.09 -8.26
C GLN A 216 43.77 16.94 -9.39
N ARG A 217 44.50 16.36 -10.36
CA ARG A 217 44.89 17.08 -11.60
C ARG A 217 43.72 17.33 -12.53
N SER A 218 42.69 16.48 -12.52
CA SER A 218 41.44 16.76 -13.25
C SER A 218 40.59 17.87 -12.59
N GLN A 219 40.91 18.26 -11.35
CA GLN A 219 40.39 19.45 -10.67
C GLN A 219 41.51 20.48 -10.45
N VAL A 220 41.91 21.18 -11.50
CA VAL A 220 42.62 22.45 -11.34
C VAL A 220 41.66 23.41 -10.61
N PRO A 221 42.02 24.00 -9.46
CA PRO A 221 41.11 24.85 -8.72
C PRO A 221 41.32 26.34 -9.07
N PRO A 222 40.38 26.99 -9.78
CA PRO A 222 40.00 28.36 -9.47
C PRO A 222 39.08 28.36 -8.23
N GLU A 223 39.02 29.49 -7.51
CA GLU A 223 38.14 29.66 -6.36
C GLU A 223 36.64 29.48 -6.72
N ASP A 224 36.29 29.71 -8.00
CA ASP A 224 34.96 29.56 -8.60
C ASP A 224 34.25 28.22 -8.34
N HIS A 225 34.94 27.11 -8.07
CA HIS A 225 34.27 25.81 -7.91
C HIS A 225 33.51 25.66 -6.58
N ALA A 226 33.91 26.38 -5.53
CA ALA A 226 33.11 26.42 -4.30
C ALA A 226 31.83 27.23 -4.51
N ASP A 227 31.94 28.35 -5.23
CA ASP A 227 30.82 29.23 -5.56
C ASP A 227 29.87 28.57 -6.56
N GLN A 228 30.35 27.87 -7.59
CA GLN A 228 29.51 27.08 -8.51
C GLN A 228 28.74 25.96 -7.81
N VAL A 229 29.36 25.28 -6.83
CA VAL A 229 28.65 24.25 -6.04
C VAL A 229 27.63 24.90 -5.10
N ALA A 230 27.91 26.11 -4.58
CA ALA A 230 26.96 26.88 -3.78
C ALA A 230 25.78 27.42 -4.62
N GLU A 231 26.03 27.93 -5.83
CA GLU A 231 25.01 28.34 -6.81
C GLU A 231 24.13 27.15 -7.22
N LEU A 232 24.72 26.03 -7.65
CA LEU A 232 23.96 24.81 -7.98
C LEU A 232 23.15 24.30 -6.78
N SER A 233 23.68 24.38 -5.57
CA SER A 233 22.95 24.03 -4.35
C SER A 233 21.79 25.00 -4.07
N HIS A 234 21.98 26.30 -4.32
CA HIS A 234 20.96 27.32 -4.17
C HIS A 234 19.84 27.16 -5.21
N ASP A 235 20.20 26.92 -6.48
CA ASP A 235 19.27 26.64 -7.57
C ASP A 235 18.44 25.38 -7.30
N MET A 236 19.08 24.29 -6.84
CA MET A 236 18.36 23.08 -6.42
C MET A 236 17.42 23.35 -5.23
N ILE A 237 17.81 24.19 -4.27
CA ILE A 237 16.94 24.57 -3.14
C ILE A 237 15.77 25.44 -3.63
N MET A 238 16.00 26.33 -4.59
CA MET A 238 14.98 27.15 -5.25
C MET A 238 13.98 26.28 -6.02
N GLU A 239 14.45 25.33 -6.84
CA GLU A 239 13.60 24.37 -7.55
C GLU A 239 12.80 23.50 -6.58
N ILE A 240 13.42 22.94 -5.54
CA ILE A 240 12.72 22.17 -4.50
C ILE A 240 11.67 23.02 -3.79
N THR A 241 11.93 24.31 -3.58
CA THR A 241 10.97 25.24 -2.94
C THR A 241 9.82 25.60 -3.87
N ALA A 242 10.08 25.82 -5.16
CA ALA A 242 9.05 26.05 -6.18
C ALA A 242 8.17 24.81 -6.40
N LEU A 243 8.76 23.62 -6.46
CA LEU A 243 8.03 22.35 -6.56
C LEU A 243 7.20 22.07 -5.30
N ARG A 244 7.70 22.43 -4.11
CA ARG A 244 6.91 22.37 -2.87
C ARG A 244 5.73 23.33 -2.91
N ALA A 245 5.92 24.57 -3.34
CA ALA A 245 4.84 25.54 -3.48
C ALA A 245 3.73 25.00 -4.41
N GLN A 246 4.10 24.55 -5.62
CA GLN A 246 3.18 23.93 -6.59
C GLN A 246 2.48 22.68 -6.03
N LEU A 247 3.15 21.88 -5.19
CA LEU A 247 2.51 20.75 -4.51
C LEU A 247 1.42 21.23 -3.55
N THR A 248 1.67 22.27 -2.74
CA THR A 248 0.65 22.88 -1.86
C THR A 248 -0.53 23.44 -2.66
N ASP A 249 -0.27 24.14 -3.76
CA ASP A 249 -1.32 24.71 -4.61
C ASP A 249 -2.21 23.60 -5.18
N LEU A 250 -1.61 22.51 -5.68
CA LEU A 250 -2.32 21.32 -6.16
C LEU A 250 -3.05 20.57 -5.04
N GLU A 251 -2.54 20.56 -3.81
CA GLU A 251 -3.23 19.99 -2.66
C GLU A 251 -4.47 20.81 -2.28
N GLU A 252 -4.39 22.15 -2.35
CA GLU A 252 -5.52 23.06 -2.13
C GLU A 252 -6.59 22.91 -3.25
N GLU A 253 -6.18 22.88 -4.52
CA GLU A 253 -7.09 22.57 -5.64
C GLU A 253 -7.78 21.21 -5.44
N ASN A 254 -7.05 20.19 -4.98
CA ASN A 254 -7.61 18.86 -4.72
C ASN A 254 -8.65 18.87 -3.59
N ILE A 255 -8.44 19.67 -2.55
CA ILE A 255 -9.40 19.89 -1.46
C ILE A 255 -10.65 20.61 -1.98
N ASN A 256 -10.47 21.68 -2.77
CA ASN A 256 -11.57 22.43 -3.36
C ASN A 256 -12.41 21.58 -4.33
N LEU A 257 -11.78 20.81 -5.23
CA LEU A 257 -12.47 19.88 -6.12
C LEU A 257 -13.23 18.78 -5.35
N LYS A 258 -12.65 18.23 -4.28
CA LYS A 258 -13.36 17.27 -3.41
C LYS A 258 -14.58 17.88 -2.73
N LYS A 259 -14.50 19.15 -2.33
CA LYS A 259 -15.64 19.88 -1.76
C LYS A 259 -16.72 20.08 -2.82
N GLN A 260 -16.37 20.57 -4.00
CA GLN A 260 -17.30 20.76 -5.11
C GLN A 260 -18.01 19.46 -5.52
N ILE A 261 -17.26 18.37 -5.75
CA ILE A 261 -17.84 17.05 -6.09
C ILE A 261 -18.82 16.58 -5.00
N LYS A 262 -18.54 16.86 -3.72
CA LYS A 262 -19.43 16.50 -2.62
C LYS A 262 -20.72 17.35 -2.61
N GLU A 263 -20.61 18.63 -2.95
CA GLU A 263 -21.76 19.55 -3.08
C GLU A 263 -22.62 19.14 -4.29
N GLU A 264 -22.03 18.92 -5.47
CA GLU A 264 -22.71 18.43 -6.67
C GLU A 264 -23.44 17.09 -6.42
N VAL A 265 -22.76 16.10 -5.81
CA VAL A 265 -23.38 14.81 -5.45
C VAL A 265 -24.51 14.97 -4.43
N GLN A 266 -24.42 15.94 -3.50
CA GLN A 266 -25.51 16.22 -2.56
C GLN A 266 -26.71 16.82 -3.29
N GLU A 267 -26.50 17.78 -4.19
CA GLU A 267 -27.57 18.42 -4.98
C GLU A 267 -28.27 17.42 -5.92
N GLU A 268 -27.51 16.60 -6.66
CA GLU A 268 -28.07 15.53 -7.51
C GLU A 268 -28.89 14.53 -6.68
N TYR A 269 -28.42 14.18 -5.49
CA TYR A 269 -29.11 13.25 -4.59
C TYR A 269 -30.39 13.87 -4.00
N GLU A 270 -30.35 15.13 -3.55
CA GLU A 270 -31.53 15.85 -3.08
C GLU A 270 -32.59 15.98 -4.19
N ALA A 271 -32.18 16.31 -5.41
CA ALA A 271 -33.07 16.35 -6.57
C ALA A 271 -33.69 14.98 -6.89
N LEU A 272 -32.90 13.89 -6.84
CA LEU A 272 -33.39 12.53 -7.03
C LEU A 272 -34.39 12.12 -5.94
N VAL A 273 -34.10 12.42 -4.67
CA VAL A 273 -34.99 12.13 -3.54
C VAL A 273 -36.29 12.92 -3.67
N GLN A 274 -36.23 14.21 -4.00
CA GLN A 274 -37.42 15.03 -4.26
C GLN A 274 -38.26 14.47 -5.42
N ALA A 275 -37.63 14.10 -6.54
CA ALA A 275 -38.32 13.50 -7.69
C ALA A 275 -38.98 12.16 -7.35
N LEU A 276 -38.32 11.31 -6.55
CA LEU A 276 -38.90 10.06 -6.04
C LEU A 276 -40.08 10.34 -5.10
N PHE A 277 -39.97 11.30 -4.19
CA PHE A 277 -41.07 11.71 -3.31
C PHE A 277 -42.26 12.25 -4.09
N MET A 278 -42.04 13.13 -5.07
CA MET A 278 -43.09 13.64 -5.97
C MET A 278 -43.74 12.51 -6.77
N THR A 279 -42.97 11.54 -7.27
CA THR A 279 -43.51 10.36 -7.96
C THR A 279 -44.33 9.47 -7.02
N CYS A 280 -43.92 9.33 -5.76
CA CYS A 280 -44.67 8.60 -4.73
C CYS A 280 -45.96 9.31 -4.33
N LEU A 281 -45.92 10.64 -4.18
CA LEU A 281 -47.09 11.47 -3.92
C LEU A 281 -48.08 11.41 -5.09
N HIS A 282 -47.63 11.61 -6.32
CA HIS A 282 -48.48 11.50 -7.51
C HIS A 282 -49.11 10.11 -7.65
N ARG A 283 -48.35 9.03 -7.36
CA ARG A 283 -48.90 7.66 -7.34
C ARG A 283 -49.91 7.45 -6.21
N LYS A 284 -49.70 8.07 -5.05
CA LYS A 284 -50.65 8.06 -3.91
C LYS A 284 -51.91 8.86 -4.25
N GLU A 285 -51.80 10.02 -4.90
CA GLU A 285 -52.92 10.80 -5.41
C GLU A 285 -53.72 10.01 -6.45
N LYS A 286 -53.07 9.42 -7.45
CA LYS A 286 -53.71 8.49 -8.42
C LYS A 286 -54.43 7.34 -7.74
N LEU A 287 -53.84 6.76 -6.68
CA LEU A 287 -54.48 5.68 -5.92
C LEU A 287 -55.66 6.19 -5.10
N ASN A 288 -55.55 7.36 -4.47
CA ASN A 288 -56.63 8.01 -3.73
C ASN A 288 -57.77 8.43 -4.67
N GLU A 289 -57.47 8.94 -5.86
CA GLU A 289 -58.43 9.29 -6.91
C GLU A 289 -59.14 8.02 -7.41
N ASN A 290 -58.43 6.93 -7.66
CA ASN A 290 -59.04 5.64 -7.98
C ASN A 290 -59.90 5.09 -6.83
N TRP A 291 -59.44 5.23 -5.58
CA TRP A 291 -60.20 4.82 -4.39
C TRP A 291 -61.42 5.71 -4.16
N LEU A 292 -61.33 7.00 -4.47
CA LEU A 292 -62.43 7.96 -4.38
C LEU A 292 -63.42 7.75 -5.53
N ASN A 293 -62.97 7.40 -6.73
CA ASN A 293 -63.82 6.97 -7.85
C ASN A 293 -64.52 5.63 -7.57
N LEU A 294 -63.83 4.67 -6.93
CA LEU A 294 -64.44 3.40 -6.52
C LEU A 294 -65.43 3.63 -5.37
N THR A 295 -65.04 4.40 -4.36
CA THR A 295 -65.90 4.80 -3.24
C THR A 295 -67.06 5.64 -3.73
N GLN A 296 -66.88 6.50 -4.74
CA GLN A 296 -67.95 7.27 -5.38
C GLN A 296 -68.90 6.33 -6.13
N LYS A 297 -68.43 5.36 -6.92
CA LYS A 297 -69.30 4.35 -7.55
C LYS A 297 -70.03 3.46 -6.54
N VAL A 298 -69.36 3.07 -5.47
CA VAL A 298 -69.97 2.33 -4.35
C VAL A 298 -70.94 3.22 -3.58
N CYS A 299 -70.65 4.52 -3.43
CA CYS A 299 -71.54 5.52 -2.84
C CYS A 299 -72.69 5.90 -3.77
N GLU A 300 -72.54 5.78 -5.09
CA GLU A 300 -73.58 5.95 -6.10
C GLU A 300 -74.54 4.78 -6.00
N LEU A 301 -74.05 3.53 -6.07
CA LEU A 301 -74.84 2.32 -5.79
C LEU A 301 -75.50 2.33 -4.41
N ILE A 302 -74.74 2.70 -3.36
CA ILE A 302 -75.30 2.90 -2.03
C ILE A 302 -76.29 4.05 -2.06
N SER A 303 -76.10 5.13 -2.82
CA SER A 303 -77.06 6.24 -2.90
C SER A 303 -78.28 5.92 -3.75
N GLU A 304 -78.22 4.99 -4.69
CA GLU A 304 -79.39 4.43 -5.36
C GLU A 304 -80.18 3.63 -4.33
N VAL A 305 -79.56 2.61 -3.71
CA VAL A 305 -80.14 1.79 -2.62
C VAL A 305 -80.58 2.63 -1.41
N ARG A 306 -79.94 3.77 -1.14
CA ARG A 306 -80.20 4.66 0.00
C ARG A 306 -80.97 5.90 -0.41
N THR A 307 -81.27 6.18 -1.68
CA THR A 307 -82.33 7.12 -2.09
C THR A 307 -83.63 6.38 -2.34
N GLU A 308 -83.58 5.11 -2.74
CA GLU A 308 -84.63 4.11 -2.50
C GLU A 308 -84.88 3.98 -0.99
N GLY A 309 -83.82 3.77 -0.20
CA GLY A 309 -83.90 3.75 1.27
C GLY A 309 -84.28 5.09 1.92
N ILE A 310 -83.95 6.25 1.33
CA ILE A 310 -84.29 7.59 1.87
C ILE A 310 -85.57 8.13 1.24
N THR A 311 -86.12 7.63 0.14
CA THR A 311 -87.55 7.85 -0.14
C THR A 311 -88.36 7.22 0.98
N ASN A 312 -88.04 5.96 1.34
CA ASN A 312 -88.59 5.25 2.50
C ASN A 312 -88.24 5.90 3.87
N MET A 313 -87.15 6.68 3.97
CA MET A 313 -86.67 7.23 5.25
C MET A 313 -86.74 8.77 5.37
N LYS A 314 -87.15 9.48 4.32
CA LYS A 314 -87.52 10.91 4.27
C LYS A 314 -89.04 11.07 4.37
N GLU A 315 -89.81 10.00 4.08
CA GLU A 315 -91.03 9.68 4.82
C GLU A 315 -90.77 9.73 6.34
N LEU A 316 -89.83 8.92 6.84
CA LEU A 316 -89.56 8.81 8.28
C LEU A 316 -88.87 10.04 8.88
N ARG A 317 -88.13 10.84 8.09
CA ARG A 317 -87.29 11.95 8.56
C ARG A 317 -87.62 13.31 7.93
N LYS A 318 -88.92 13.62 7.83
CA LYS A 318 -89.42 14.96 8.21
C LYS A 318 -89.18 15.29 9.71
N LYS A 319 -88.80 14.28 10.50
CA LYS A 319 -88.53 14.30 11.95
C LYS A 319 -87.12 14.82 12.34
N TRP A 320 -86.67 15.92 11.73
CA TRP A 320 -85.59 16.84 12.20
C TRP A 320 -84.08 16.44 12.03
N GLY A 321 -83.17 17.42 12.26
CA GLY A 321 -81.70 17.26 12.38
C GLY A 321 -80.86 18.57 12.40
N SER A 322 -79.52 18.45 12.60
CA SER A 322 -78.41 19.46 12.40
C SER A 322 -78.18 20.55 13.50
N ALA A 323 -77.00 21.17 13.80
CA ALA A 323 -75.53 20.84 13.75
C ALA A 323 -74.67 21.89 14.57
N ARG A 324 -73.31 21.91 14.46
CA ARG A 324 -72.24 22.56 15.33
C ARG A 324 -71.73 23.98 14.83
N PRO A 325 -70.44 24.49 14.99
CA PRO A 325 -69.39 24.61 16.08
C PRO A 325 -68.60 26.01 16.18
N ASP A 326 -67.49 26.09 16.97
CA ASP A 326 -66.12 26.72 16.70
C ASP A 326 -65.48 27.99 17.41
N GLU A 327 -64.17 28.27 17.14
CA GLU A 327 -63.05 28.84 18.00
C GLU A 327 -62.57 30.35 17.87
N GLY A 328 -61.34 30.74 18.36
CA GLY A 328 -60.75 32.12 18.47
C GLY A 328 -59.18 32.27 18.48
N ILE A 329 -58.59 33.49 18.67
CA ILE A 329 -57.25 33.93 18.13
C ILE A 329 -56.35 34.87 19.04
N LYS A 330 -55.04 35.04 18.71
CA LYS A 330 -54.15 36.27 18.79
C LYS A 330 -53.55 36.73 20.17
N GLU A 331 -52.44 37.52 20.35
CA GLU A 331 -51.29 38.05 19.53
C GLU A 331 -50.15 38.72 20.39
N ASN A 332 -49.03 39.17 19.75
CA ASN A 332 -48.11 40.32 20.07
C ASN A 332 -46.68 40.13 20.66
N VAL A 333 -45.70 40.88 20.07
CA VAL A 333 -44.28 40.99 20.47
C VAL A 333 -43.78 42.44 20.28
N ALA A 334 -43.36 43.13 21.35
CA ALA A 334 -42.78 44.49 21.27
C ALA A 334 -41.79 44.85 22.42
N LYS A 335 -41.18 43.86 23.10
CA LYS A 335 -40.13 44.09 24.12
C LYS A 335 -38.71 44.22 23.55
N VAL A 336 -38.58 44.40 22.23
CA VAL A 336 -37.38 44.01 21.45
C VAL A 336 -36.28 45.07 21.46
N ALA A 337 -36.59 46.35 21.70
CA ALA A 337 -35.65 47.45 21.47
C ALA A 337 -34.64 47.67 22.61
N GLU A 338 -35.03 47.64 23.89
CA GLU A 338 -34.10 47.86 25.00
C GLU A 338 -33.16 46.66 25.22
N LEU A 339 -33.67 45.44 25.00
CA LEU A 339 -32.83 44.23 24.91
C LEU A 339 -31.68 44.39 23.91
N SER A 340 -31.88 45.13 22.81
CA SER A 340 -30.96 45.15 21.67
C SER A 340 -29.56 45.75 21.95
N HIS A 341 -29.37 46.53 23.02
CA HIS A 341 -28.06 47.13 23.33
C HIS A 341 -27.22 46.30 24.30
N ASP A 342 -27.82 45.80 25.40
CA ASP A 342 -27.21 44.77 26.24
C ASP A 342 -26.90 43.52 25.39
N MET A 343 -27.85 43.15 24.52
CA MET A 343 -27.63 42.16 23.48
C MET A 343 -26.41 42.45 22.60
N ILE A 344 -25.93 43.67 22.35
CA ILE A 344 -24.79 43.88 21.43
C ILE A 344 -23.45 43.57 22.10
N MET A 345 -23.29 43.90 23.40
CA MET A 345 -22.11 43.47 24.15
C MET A 345 -22.17 41.98 24.48
N GLU A 346 -23.34 41.47 24.87
CA GLU A 346 -23.56 40.03 24.97
C GLU A 346 -23.28 39.36 23.63
N ILE A 347 -23.84 39.80 22.49
CA ILE A 347 -23.55 39.30 21.13
C ILE A 347 -22.06 39.32 20.82
N THR A 348 -21.24 40.18 21.42
CA THR A 348 -19.79 40.19 21.15
C THR A 348 -19.03 39.15 21.99
N ALA A 349 -19.35 39.00 23.28
CA ALA A 349 -18.81 37.92 24.11
C ALA A 349 -19.37 36.54 23.69
N LEU A 350 -20.69 36.50 23.45
CA LEU A 350 -21.40 35.41 22.80
C LEU A 350 -20.87 35.16 21.39
N ARG A 351 -20.35 36.11 20.61
CA ARG A 351 -19.74 35.82 19.29
C ARG A 351 -18.45 35.01 19.42
N ALA A 352 -17.63 35.27 20.44
CA ALA A 352 -16.45 34.46 20.72
C ALA A 352 -16.83 33.07 21.24
N GLN A 353 -17.79 33.00 22.17
CA GLN A 353 -18.36 31.71 22.59
C GLN A 353 -19.12 31.02 21.46
N LEU A 354 -19.72 31.76 20.52
CA LEU A 354 -20.40 31.27 19.33
C LEU A 354 -19.38 30.73 18.34
N THR A 355 -18.17 31.28 18.21
CA THR A 355 -17.14 30.66 17.36
C THR A 355 -16.62 29.35 17.95
N ASP A 356 -16.39 29.28 19.26
CA ASP A 356 -15.98 28.05 19.95
C ASP A 356 -17.12 27.01 19.90
N LEU A 357 -18.33 27.43 20.24
CA LEU A 357 -19.55 26.64 20.10
C LEU A 357 -19.90 26.39 18.63
N GLU A 358 -19.44 27.15 17.64
CA GLU A 358 -19.63 26.87 16.21
C GLU A 358 -18.69 25.76 15.77
N GLU A 359 -17.47 25.68 16.28
CA GLU A 359 -16.59 24.54 16.07
C GLU A 359 -17.14 23.27 16.74
N GLU A 360 -17.58 23.37 18.00
CA GLU A 360 -18.30 22.28 18.67
C GLU A 360 -19.61 21.93 17.95
N ASN A 361 -20.37 22.91 17.45
CA ASN A 361 -21.63 22.71 16.72
C ASN A 361 -21.39 22.26 15.28
N ILE A 362 -20.23 22.48 14.66
CA ILE A 362 -19.83 21.84 13.41
C ILE A 362 -19.52 20.36 13.67
N ASN A 363 -18.80 20.04 14.74
CA ASN A 363 -18.53 18.66 15.15
C ASN A 363 -19.81 17.93 15.57
N LEU A 364 -20.67 18.56 16.38
CA LEU A 364 -21.97 18.04 16.79
C LEU A 364 -22.97 18.01 15.63
N LYS A 365 -23.01 18.99 14.71
CA LYS A 365 -23.81 18.87 13.47
C LYS A 365 -23.32 17.74 12.60
N LYS A 366 -22.01 17.48 12.55
CA LYS A 366 -21.47 16.35 11.82
C LYS A 366 -21.89 15.03 12.48
N GLN A 367 -21.73 14.91 13.80
CA GLN A 367 -22.17 13.74 14.55
C GLN A 367 -23.69 13.54 14.47
N ILE A 368 -24.49 14.59 14.67
CA ILE A 368 -25.95 14.57 14.51
C ILE A 368 -26.33 14.28 13.05
N LYS A 369 -25.60 14.74 12.04
CA LYS A 369 -25.84 14.33 10.64
C LYS A 369 -25.54 12.85 10.42
N GLU A 370 -24.48 12.32 11.03
CA GLU A 370 -24.14 10.89 10.99
C GLU A 370 -25.21 10.05 11.74
N GLU A 371 -25.59 10.44 12.96
CA GLU A 371 -26.64 9.80 13.77
C GLU A 371 -28.03 9.92 13.13
N VAL A 372 -28.45 11.10 12.65
CA VAL A 372 -29.70 11.28 11.91
C VAL A 372 -29.67 10.54 10.58
N GLN A 373 -28.52 10.40 9.91
CA GLN A 373 -28.41 9.55 8.72
C GLN A 373 -28.61 8.08 9.10
N GLU A 374 -28.00 7.58 10.16
CA GLU A 374 -28.18 6.19 10.63
C GLU A 374 -29.63 5.93 11.11
N GLU A 375 -30.22 6.84 11.88
CA GLU A 375 -31.62 6.77 12.30
C GLU A 375 -32.60 6.89 11.12
N TYR A 376 -32.29 7.73 10.12
CA TYR A 376 -33.09 7.88 8.91
C TYR A 376 -32.97 6.64 8.01
N GLU A 377 -31.78 6.07 7.83
CA GLU A 377 -31.59 4.80 7.12
C GLU A 377 -32.35 3.67 7.83
N ALA A 378 -32.30 3.60 9.17
CA ALA A 378 -33.06 2.64 9.96
C ALA A 378 -34.59 2.87 9.86
N LEU A 379 -35.05 4.12 9.92
CA LEU A 379 -36.46 4.48 9.79
C LEU A 379 -36.98 4.19 8.38
N VAL A 380 -36.22 4.52 7.34
CA VAL A 380 -36.57 4.20 5.94
C VAL A 380 -36.63 2.69 5.76
N GLN A 381 -35.67 1.92 6.27
CA GLN A 381 -35.73 0.45 6.25
C GLN A 381 -36.96 -0.08 6.99
N ALA A 382 -37.26 0.43 8.19
CA ALA A 382 -38.43 0.03 8.99
C ALA A 382 -39.76 0.40 8.31
N LEU A 383 -39.86 1.57 7.68
CA LEU A 383 -41.01 2.00 6.87
C LEU A 383 -41.15 1.14 5.62
N PHE A 384 -40.05 0.78 4.95
CA PHE A 384 -40.07 -0.09 3.77
C PHE A 384 -40.55 -1.50 4.14
N MET A 385 -40.05 -2.06 5.25
CA MET A 385 -40.50 -3.34 5.81
C MET A 385 -41.98 -3.28 6.24
N THR A 386 -42.42 -2.19 6.86
CA THR A 386 -43.83 -2.00 7.25
C THR A 386 -44.75 -1.86 6.03
N CYS A 387 -44.30 -1.16 4.98
CA CYS A 387 -45.01 -1.05 3.70
C CYS A 387 -45.11 -2.40 2.98
N LEU A 388 -44.02 -3.20 2.96
CA LEU A 388 -44.03 -4.56 2.43
C LEU A 388 -45.00 -5.44 3.23
N HIS A 389 -44.93 -5.44 4.55
CA HIS A 389 -45.82 -6.23 5.40
C HIS A 389 -47.29 -5.83 5.25
N ARG A 390 -47.59 -4.52 5.16
CA ARG A 390 -48.96 -4.02 4.91
C ARG A 390 -49.45 -4.41 3.51
N LYS A 391 -48.57 -4.40 2.50
CA LYS A 391 -48.87 -4.88 1.14
C LYS A 391 -49.16 -6.39 1.14
N GLU A 392 -48.40 -7.19 1.87
CA GLU A 392 -48.65 -8.63 2.04
C GLU A 392 -50.00 -8.88 2.73
N LYS A 393 -50.30 -8.17 3.83
CA LYS A 393 -51.61 -8.27 4.51
C LYS A 393 -52.78 -7.79 3.65
N LEU A 394 -52.58 -6.76 2.81
CA LEU A 394 -53.60 -6.31 1.86
C LEU A 394 -53.85 -7.36 0.77
N ASN A 395 -52.80 -7.97 0.24
CA ASN A 395 -52.90 -9.06 -0.74
C ASN A 395 -53.61 -10.29 -0.13
N GLU A 396 -53.29 -10.64 1.11
CA GLU A 396 -53.95 -11.73 1.85
C GLU A 396 -55.44 -11.44 2.08
N ASN A 397 -55.78 -10.22 2.50
CA ASN A 397 -57.18 -9.79 2.65
C ASN A 397 -57.93 -9.76 1.31
N TRP A 398 -57.28 -9.34 0.22
CA TRP A 398 -57.86 -9.38 -1.12
C TRP A 398 -58.13 -10.82 -1.57
N LEU A 399 -57.16 -11.73 -1.36
CA LEU A 399 -57.33 -13.16 -1.63
C LEU A 399 -58.50 -13.76 -0.83
N ASN A 400 -58.59 -13.44 0.46
CA ASN A 400 -59.67 -13.88 1.35
C ASN A 400 -61.04 -13.31 0.94
N LEU A 401 -61.10 -12.06 0.46
CA LEU A 401 -62.34 -11.46 -0.03
C LEU A 401 -62.77 -12.10 -1.36
N THR A 402 -61.84 -12.29 -2.29
CA THR A 402 -62.10 -12.99 -3.56
C THR A 402 -62.60 -14.41 -3.29
N GLN A 403 -61.97 -15.14 -2.35
CA GLN A 403 -62.41 -16.46 -1.91
C GLN A 403 -63.85 -16.44 -1.40
N LYS A 404 -64.19 -15.54 -0.47
CA LYS A 404 -65.56 -15.40 0.06
C LYS A 404 -66.60 -15.02 -1.00
N VAL A 405 -66.22 -14.19 -1.98
CA VAL A 405 -67.11 -13.84 -3.10
C VAL A 405 -67.32 -15.06 -4.01
N CYS A 406 -66.29 -15.86 -4.27
CA CYS A 406 -66.42 -17.12 -5.00
C CYS A 406 -67.27 -18.15 -4.26
N GLU A 407 -67.15 -18.24 -2.92
CA GLU A 407 -68.00 -19.07 -2.06
C GLU A 407 -69.47 -18.62 -2.15
N LEU A 408 -69.76 -17.33 -1.93
CA LEU A 408 -71.13 -16.80 -1.98
C LEU A 408 -71.78 -16.95 -3.37
N ILE A 409 -71.00 -16.76 -4.45
CA ILE A 409 -71.47 -17.03 -5.83
C ILE A 409 -71.78 -18.52 -6.01
N SER A 410 -71.00 -19.41 -5.41
CA SER A 410 -71.21 -20.85 -5.47
C SER A 410 -72.46 -21.26 -4.68
N GLU A 411 -72.65 -20.72 -3.47
CA GLU A 411 -73.85 -20.90 -2.65
C GLU A 411 -75.10 -20.46 -3.40
N VAL A 412 -75.16 -19.20 -3.87
CA VAL A 412 -76.29 -18.66 -4.65
C VAL A 412 -76.54 -19.46 -5.94
N ARG A 413 -75.47 -19.94 -6.61
CA ARG A 413 -75.62 -20.82 -7.78
C ARG A 413 -76.21 -22.19 -7.39
N THR A 414 -75.77 -22.79 -6.29
CA THR A 414 -76.33 -24.06 -5.81
C THR A 414 -77.78 -23.91 -5.37
N GLU A 415 -78.14 -22.82 -4.69
CA GLU A 415 -79.51 -22.49 -4.29
C GLU A 415 -80.41 -22.23 -5.52
N GLY A 416 -79.90 -21.53 -6.53
CA GLY A 416 -80.58 -21.39 -7.82
C GLY A 416 -80.82 -22.74 -8.51
N ILE A 417 -79.85 -23.66 -8.46
CA ILE A 417 -79.96 -25.01 -9.03
C ILE A 417 -80.94 -25.89 -8.23
N THR A 418 -80.96 -25.82 -6.89
CA THR A 418 -81.93 -26.57 -6.07
C THR A 418 -83.34 -26.04 -6.28
N ASN A 419 -83.55 -24.72 -6.28
CA ASN A 419 -84.83 -24.09 -6.57
C ASN A 419 -85.33 -24.45 -8.00
N MET A 420 -84.45 -24.45 -9.01
CA MET A 420 -84.79 -24.92 -10.35
C MET A 420 -85.09 -26.43 -10.41
N LYS A 421 -84.38 -27.27 -9.64
CA LYS A 421 -84.68 -28.71 -9.52
C LYS A 421 -86.03 -28.94 -8.84
N GLU A 422 -86.38 -28.16 -7.81
CA GLU A 422 -87.70 -28.21 -7.18
C GLU A 422 -88.82 -27.79 -8.12
N LEU A 423 -88.66 -26.66 -8.83
CA LEU A 423 -89.62 -26.21 -9.84
C LEU A 423 -89.78 -27.26 -10.95
N ARG A 424 -88.69 -27.86 -11.43
CA ARG A 424 -88.72 -28.95 -12.42
C ARG A 424 -89.41 -30.22 -11.91
N LYS A 425 -89.28 -30.54 -10.61
CA LYS A 425 -90.05 -31.63 -9.96
C LYS A 425 -91.54 -31.27 -9.83
N LYS A 426 -91.86 -30.05 -9.40
CA LYS A 426 -93.23 -29.53 -9.25
C LYS A 426 -93.97 -29.47 -10.60
N TRP A 427 -93.27 -29.24 -11.71
CA TRP A 427 -93.84 -29.08 -13.05
C TRP A 427 -93.58 -30.25 -14.03
N GLY A 428 -93.05 -31.38 -13.55
CA GLY A 428 -93.06 -32.66 -14.28
C GLY A 428 -92.39 -32.66 -15.66
N SER A 429 -91.11 -32.27 -15.76
CA SER A 429 -90.35 -32.32 -17.02
C SER A 429 -89.27 -33.39 -17.02
N ALA A 430 -89.40 -34.37 -17.93
CA ALA A 430 -88.43 -35.44 -18.18
C ALA A 430 -87.67 -35.18 -19.50
N ARG A 431 -86.42 -34.71 -19.41
CA ARG A 431 -85.43 -34.75 -20.49
C ARG A 431 -84.06 -35.19 -19.94
N PRO A 432 -83.20 -35.83 -20.76
CA PRO A 432 -81.98 -36.50 -20.27
C PRO A 432 -80.89 -35.56 -19.78
N ASP A 433 -79.96 -36.12 -19.02
CA ASP A 433 -79.03 -35.40 -18.13
C ASP A 433 -77.65 -35.15 -18.77
N GLU A 434 -77.63 -34.35 -19.84
CA GLU A 434 -76.38 -34.03 -20.56
C GLU A 434 -75.44 -33.08 -19.77
N GLY A 435 -75.95 -32.42 -18.71
CA GLY A 435 -75.20 -31.43 -17.93
C GLY A 435 -74.18 -31.98 -16.92
N ILE A 436 -74.24 -33.26 -16.55
CA ILE A 436 -73.32 -33.82 -15.54
C ILE A 436 -71.86 -33.77 -16.00
N LYS A 437 -71.57 -34.11 -17.25
CA LYS A 437 -70.18 -34.10 -17.77
C LYS A 437 -69.59 -32.69 -17.85
N GLU A 438 -70.41 -31.69 -18.13
CA GLU A 438 -69.98 -30.29 -18.22
C GLU A 438 -69.67 -29.70 -16.82
N ASN A 439 -70.40 -30.12 -15.78
CA ASN A 439 -70.12 -29.72 -14.40
C ASN A 439 -68.81 -30.31 -13.86
N VAL A 440 -68.54 -31.60 -14.08
CA VAL A 440 -67.28 -32.23 -13.64
C VAL A 440 -66.05 -31.55 -14.27
N ALA A 441 -66.13 -31.16 -15.54
CA ALA A 441 -65.06 -30.42 -16.21
C ALA A 441 -64.85 -29.02 -15.60
N LYS A 442 -65.92 -28.33 -15.19
CA LYS A 442 -65.86 -27.02 -14.53
C LYS A 442 -65.30 -27.10 -13.10
N GLU A 443 -65.62 -28.16 -12.35
CA GLU A 443 -65.06 -28.41 -11.02
C GLU A 443 -63.55 -28.67 -11.06
N GLN A 444 -63.08 -29.47 -12.03
CA GLN A 444 -61.64 -29.68 -12.25
C GLN A 444 -60.90 -28.38 -12.61
N LEU A 445 -61.53 -27.51 -13.39
CA LEU A 445 -60.99 -26.19 -13.76
C LEU A 445 -60.86 -25.27 -12.53
N LEU A 446 -61.87 -25.25 -11.65
CA LEU A 446 -61.84 -24.48 -10.39
C LEU A 446 -60.75 -24.97 -9.43
N ALA A 447 -60.52 -26.28 -9.33
CA ALA A 447 -59.43 -26.83 -8.53
C ALA A 447 -58.05 -26.38 -9.07
N LEU A 448 -57.84 -26.47 -10.38
CA LEU A 448 -56.61 -26.00 -11.03
C LEU A 448 -56.39 -24.48 -10.88
N GLU A 449 -57.45 -23.67 -10.94
CA GLU A 449 -57.35 -22.23 -10.64
C GLU A 449 -56.90 -21.96 -9.20
N GLN A 450 -57.42 -22.73 -8.23
CA GLN A 450 -57.07 -22.58 -6.82
C GLN A 450 -55.62 -23.01 -6.54
N ASP A 451 -55.18 -24.12 -7.12
CA ASP A 451 -53.79 -24.57 -7.06
C ASP A 451 -52.85 -23.53 -7.67
N ASN A 452 -53.21 -22.96 -8.82
CA ASN A 452 -52.41 -21.94 -9.50
C ASN A 452 -52.31 -20.63 -8.68
N ARG A 453 -53.39 -20.22 -7.99
CA ARG A 453 -53.35 -19.12 -6.99
C ARG A 453 -52.39 -19.43 -5.84
N SER A 454 -52.40 -20.67 -5.33
CA SER A 454 -51.50 -21.09 -4.24
C SER A 454 -50.03 -21.09 -4.66
N LEU A 455 -49.73 -21.56 -5.88
CA LEU A 455 -48.39 -21.57 -6.47
C LEU A 455 -47.90 -20.14 -6.72
N ALA A 456 -48.74 -19.24 -7.23
CA ALA A 456 -48.40 -17.83 -7.40
C ALA A 456 -48.01 -17.18 -6.06
N ALA A 457 -48.74 -17.47 -4.98
CA ALA A 457 -48.40 -16.98 -3.64
C ALA A 457 -47.07 -17.53 -3.12
N LEU A 458 -46.76 -18.81 -3.37
CA LEU A 458 -45.45 -19.42 -3.04
C LEU A 458 -44.30 -18.81 -3.85
N VAL A 459 -44.48 -18.58 -5.15
CA VAL A 459 -43.49 -17.92 -6.01
C VAL A 459 -43.20 -16.50 -5.52
N CYS A 460 -44.22 -15.74 -5.10
CA CYS A 460 -44.03 -14.44 -4.46
C CYS A 460 -43.20 -14.53 -3.17
N LYS A 461 -43.51 -15.48 -2.27
CA LYS A 461 -42.74 -15.70 -1.03
C LYS A 461 -41.27 -16.06 -1.30
N VAL A 462 -41.01 -16.94 -2.28
CA VAL A 462 -39.65 -17.32 -2.69
C VAL A 462 -38.88 -16.12 -3.26
N ARG A 463 -39.52 -15.27 -4.06
CA ARG A 463 -38.92 -14.02 -4.55
C ARG A 463 -38.58 -13.05 -3.41
N SER A 464 -39.49 -12.84 -2.45
CA SER A 464 -39.22 -12.00 -1.27
C SER A 464 -38.05 -12.54 -0.43
N LEU A 465 -37.99 -13.86 -0.19
CA LEU A 465 -36.89 -14.51 0.53
C LEU A 465 -35.55 -14.41 -0.22
N GLY A 466 -35.57 -14.46 -1.56
CA GLY A 466 -34.39 -14.23 -2.40
C GLY A 466 -33.84 -12.82 -2.24
N LEU A 467 -34.71 -11.80 -2.35
CA LEU A 467 -34.34 -10.39 -2.16
C LEU A 467 -33.81 -10.13 -0.74
N TRP A 468 -34.45 -10.69 0.29
CA TRP A 468 -33.98 -10.56 1.68
C TRP A 468 -32.60 -11.19 1.87
N ARG A 469 -32.37 -12.40 1.35
CA ARG A 469 -31.05 -13.05 1.39
C ARG A 469 -29.97 -12.22 0.71
N GLN A 470 -30.28 -11.66 -0.47
CA GLN A 470 -29.35 -10.80 -1.21
C GLN A 470 -29.02 -9.51 -0.44
N ALA A 471 -30.03 -8.85 0.15
CA ALA A 471 -29.83 -7.65 0.95
C ALA A 471 -28.96 -7.92 2.19
N VAL A 472 -29.23 -9.01 2.93
CA VAL A 472 -28.44 -9.43 4.10
C VAL A 472 -26.99 -9.78 3.73
N GLN A 473 -26.77 -10.42 2.57
CA GLN A 473 -25.41 -10.67 2.07
C GLN A 473 -24.69 -9.37 1.71
N GLN A 474 -25.36 -8.44 1.02
CA GLN A 474 -24.78 -7.14 0.65
C GLN A 474 -24.43 -6.29 1.88
N THR A 475 -25.28 -6.22 2.90
CA THR A 475 -24.98 -5.48 4.14
C THR A 475 -23.82 -6.13 4.91
N HIS A 476 -23.77 -7.46 4.96
CA HIS A 476 -22.67 -8.19 5.59
C HIS A 476 -21.32 -7.91 4.90
N PHE A 477 -21.25 -8.03 3.57
CA PHE A 477 -20.02 -7.74 2.81
C PHE A 477 -19.62 -6.26 2.88
N ARG A 478 -20.57 -5.32 2.79
CA ARG A 478 -20.31 -3.88 2.97
C ARG A 478 -19.72 -3.59 4.36
N GLY A 479 -20.25 -4.22 5.41
CA GLY A 479 -19.72 -4.11 6.77
C GLY A 479 -18.33 -4.74 6.95
N GLN A 480 -18.03 -5.85 6.27
CA GLN A 480 -16.67 -6.41 6.24
C GLN A 480 -15.68 -5.47 5.53
N LEU A 481 -16.05 -4.95 4.35
CA LEU A 481 -15.23 -4.06 3.54
C LEU A 481 -14.87 -2.79 4.33
N SER A 482 -15.86 -2.11 4.91
CA SER A 482 -15.64 -0.91 5.72
C SER A 482 -14.75 -1.15 6.95
N ARG A 483 -14.85 -2.33 7.60
CA ARG A 483 -13.93 -2.70 8.70
C ARG A 483 -12.50 -2.89 8.21
N ALA A 484 -12.31 -3.62 7.11
CA ALA A 484 -10.99 -3.85 6.51
C ALA A 484 -10.33 -2.54 6.02
N GLU A 485 -11.12 -1.62 5.46
CA GLU A 485 -10.65 -0.28 5.07
C GLU A 485 -10.20 0.54 6.29
N LYS A 486 -11.02 0.60 7.35
CA LYS A 486 -10.67 1.28 8.61
C LYS A 486 -9.41 0.69 9.24
N GLU A 487 -9.24 -0.63 9.22
CA GLU A 487 -8.05 -1.31 9.73
C GLU A 487 -6.81 -1.06 8.87
N SER A 488 -6.94 -1.08 7.53
CA SER A 488 -5.87 -0.73 6.59
C SER A 488 -5.40 0.71 6.78
N ILE A 489 -6.31 1.67 6.94
CA ILE A 489 -5.98 3.07 7.25
C ILE A 489 -5.27 3.18 8.60
N ARG A 490 -5.73 2.47 9.63
CA ARG A 490 -5.10 2.46 10.96
C ARG A 490 -3.69 1.88 10.91
N SER A 491 -3.49 0.76 10.21
CA SER A 491 -2.18 0.12 10.01
C SER A 491 -1.21 1.03 9.25
N LYS A 492 -1.66 1.69 8.17
CA LYS A 492 -0.86 2.69 7.44
C LYS A 492 -0.42 3.85 8.34
N LYS A 493 -1.33 4.39 9.16
CA LYS A 493 -1.01 5.46 10.12
C LYS A 493 0.05 5.03 11.14
N GLU A 494 -0.07 3.82 11.71
CA GLU A 494 0.92 3.32 12.67
C GLU A 494 2.29 3.04 12.01
N CYS A 495 2.31 2.52 10.79
CA CYS A 495 3.55 2.35 10.01
C CYS A 495 4.26 3.69 9.76
N LEU A 496 3.52 4.75 9.41
CA LEU A 496 4.08 6.10 9.27
C LEU A 496 4.60 6.65 10.60
N ARG A 497 3.87 6.42 11.71
CA ARG A 497 4.30 6.82 13.06
C ARG A 497 5.64 6.16 13.44
N ILE A 498 5.77 4.85 13.21
CA ILE A 498 6.99 4.10 13.48
C ILE A 498 8.17 4.59 12.61
N LYS A 499 7.93 4.85 11.32
CA LYS A 499 8.96 5.42 10.43
C LYS A 499 9.45 6.79 10.91
N LEU A 500 8.54 7.69 11.27
CA LEU A 500 8.87 9.02 11.77
C LEU A 500 9.72 8.94 13.05
N MET A 501 9.36 8.07 14.00
CA MET A 501 10.16 7.84 15.21
C MET A 501 11.56 7.32 14.89
N ALA A 502 11.69 6.35 13.97
CA ALA A 502 12.98 5.80 13.56
C ALA A 502 13.87 6.83 12.83
N GLU A 503 13.28 7.74 12.04
CA GLU A 503 14.00 8.84 11.40
C GLU A 503 14.48 9.88 12.42
N GLN A 504 13.68 10.19 13.45
CA GLN A 504 14.07 11.04 14.57
C GLN A 504 15.23 10.44 15.38
N GLU A 505 15.15 9.15 15.73
CA GLU A 505 16.24 8.43 16.39
C GLU A 505 17.52 8.40 15.54
N ALA A 506 17.41 8.13 14.24
CA ALA A 506 18.55 8.19 13.32
C ALA A 506 19.16 9.61 13.22
N GLY A 507 18.34 10.66 13.34
CA GLY A 507 18.79 12.05 13.47
C GLY A 507 19.62 12.27 14.74
N LEU A 508 19.12 11.83 15.89
CA LEU A 508 19.82 11.92 17.18
C LEU A 508 21.15 11.15 17.16
N PHE A 509 21.18 9.92 16.62
CA PHE A 509 22.42 9.15 16.49
C PHE A 509 23.44 9.82 15.57
N ARG A 510 23.03 10.47 14.47
CA ARG A 510 23.94 11.26 13.62
C ARG A 510 24.53 12.45 14.37
N GLN A 511 23.74 13.17 15.17
CA GLN A 511 24.22 14.27 16.00
C GLN A 511 25.22 13.79 17.07
N GLN A 512 24.91 12.69 17.77
CA GLN A 512 25.83 12.08 18.75
C GLN A 512 27.14 11.62 18.11
N LEU A 513 27.08 10.97 16.94
CA LEU A 513 28.26 10.54 16.20
C LEU A 513 29.15 11.74 15.80
N LEU A 514 28.54 12.86 15.41
CA LEU A 514 29.26 14.07 15.02
C LEU A 514 29.93 14.74 16.23
N ALA A 515 29.24 14.83 17.37
CA ALA A 515 29.81 15.30 18.63
C ALA A 515 30.97 14.41 19.13
N LEU A 516 30.83 13.08 19.04
CA LEU A 516 31.90 12.14 19.39
C LEU A 516 33.12 12.27 18.47
N ARG A 517 32.93 12.51 17.16
CA ARG A 517 34.03 12.78 16.23
C ARG A 517 34.76 14.08 16.56
N GLN A 518 34.04 15.15 16.92
CA GLN A 518 34.63 16.40 17.37
C GLN A 518 35.42 16.23 18.67
N ALA A 519 34.86 15.53 19.67
CA ALA A 519 35.55 15.22 20.92
C ALA A 519 36.82 14.39 20.70
N LEU A 520 36.77 13.39 19.81
CA LEU A 520 37.93 12.58 19.42
C LEU A 520 39.02 13.43 18.76
N ALA A 521 38.66 14.31 17.83
CA ALA A 521 39.62 15.20 17.16
C ALA A 521 40.32 16.15 18.16
N SER A 522 39.56 16.72 19.11
CA SER A 522 40.14 17.53 20.20
C SER A 522 41.09 16.71 21.09
N ALA A 523 40.68 15.50 21.50
CA ALA A 523 41.53 14.61 22.31
C ALA A 523 42.80 14.14 21.57
N GLN A 524 42.74 13.97 20.25
CA GLN A 524 43.90 13.67 19.40
C GLN A 524 44.84 14.89 19.32
N ALA A 525 44.30 16.09 19.13
CA ALA A 525 45.08 17.33 19.10
C ALA A 525 45.79 17.58 20.45
N ASP A 526 45.12 17.33 21.58
CA ASP A 526 45.73 17.49 22.90
C ASP A 526 46.78 16.41 23.19
N ASN A 527 46.56 15.16 22.76
CA ASN A 527 47.61 14.12 22.80
C ASN A 527 48.85 14.52 21.99
N ALA A 528 48.68 15.11 20.80
CA ALA A 528 49.79 15.57 19.98
C ALA A 528 50.59 16.69 20.68
N LYS A 529 49.91 17.66 21.32
CA LYS A 529 50.55 18.70 22.14
C LYS A 529 51.32 18.10 23.33
N MET A 530 50.74 17.11 24.00
CA MET A 530 51.37 16.47 25.17
C MET A 530 52.61 15.64 24.79
N ARG A 531 52.55 14.88 23.69
CA ARG A 531 53.74 14.19 23.15
C ARG A 531 54.85 15.18 22.84
N LYS A 532 54.54 16.27 22.12
CA LYS A 532 55.54 17.28 21.78
C LYS A 532 56.23 17.86 23.03
N ARG A 533 55.47 18.21 24.07
CA ARG A 533 56.03 18.66 25.36
C ARG A 533 56.92 17.62 26.03
N GLN A 534 56.58 16.34 25.90
CA GLN A 534 57.38 15.24 26.44
C GLN A 534 58.68 15.05 25.65
N ASP A 535 58.65 15.16 24.33
CA ASP A 535 59.82 15.12 23.45
C ASP A 535 60.75 16.33 23.71
N ASP A 536 60.17 17.52 23.89
CA ASP A 536 60.88 18.76 24.27
C ASP A 536 61.60 18.55 25.64
N GLN A 537 60.90 18.04 26.66
CA GLN A 537 61.47 17.74 27.99
C GLN A 537 62.56 16.65 27.95
N VAL A 538 62.39 15.60 27.15
CA VAL A 538 63.43 14.57 26.95
C VAL A 538 64.68 15.18 26.30
N SER A 539 64.49 16.10 25.35
CA SER A 539 65.59 16.81 24.68
C SER A 539 66.35 17.76 25.63
N GLU A 540 65.64 18.48 26.51
CA GLU A 540 66.24 19.28 27.58
C GLU A 540 67.01 18.41 28.58
N LEU A 541 66.44 17.27 29.02
CA LEU A 541 67.11 16.36 29.93
C LEU A 541 68.37 15.73 29.30
N GLN A 542 68.33 15.35 28.03
CA GLN A 542 69.50 14.85 27.31
C GLN A 542 70.60 15.90 27.19
N THR A 543 70.27 17.15 26.85
CA THR A 543 71.25 18.24 26.75
C THR A 543 71.84 18.67 28.09
N LEU A 544 71.12 18.49 29.20
CA LEU A 544 71.64 18.71 30.56
C LEU A 544 72.46 17.53 31.10
N LEU A 545 72.09 16.28 30.76
CA LEU A 545 72.75 15.08 31.27
C LEU A 545 74.00 14.66 30.50
N LEU A 546 74.08 14.87 29.17
CA LEU A 546 75.27 14.55 28.39
C LEU A 546 76.55 15.22 28.95
N PRO A 547 76.58 16.56 29.19
CA PRO A 547 77.77 17.23 29.69
C PRO A 547 78.16 16.82 31.12
N LEU A 548 77.20 16.34 31.92
CA LEU A 548 77.46 15.81 33.26
C LEU A 548 78.06 14.40 33.21
N LEU A 549 77.58 13.56 32.29
CA LEU A 549 78.16 12.24 32.02
C LEU A 549 79.57 12.34 31.43
N GLU A 550 79.79 13.22 30.45
CA GLU A 550 81.11 13.48 29.87
C GLU A 550 82.11 13.99 30.92
N ARG A 551 81.69 14.88 31.84
CA ARG A 551 82.52 15.31 32.97
C ARG A 551 82.81 14.19 33.97
N SER A 552 81.89 13.27 34.19
CA SER A 552 82.10 12.11 35.08
C SER A 552 83.00 11.03 34.47
N LEU A 553 83.12 10.97 33.14
CA LEU A 553 84.02 10.07 32.40
C LEU A 553 85.42 10.65 32.18
N GLN A 554 85.64 11.93 32.49
CA GLN A 554 86.94 12.61 32.45
C GLN A 554 87.57 12.80 33.86
N SER A 555 86.93 12.24 34.90
CA SER A 555 87.41 12.17 36.28
C SER A 555 87.78 10.75 36.68
#